data_AF-A0A5J4NCL3-F1
#
_entry.id   AF-A0A5J4NCL3-F1
#
_cell.length_a   1.000
_cell.length_b   1.000
_cell.length_c   1.000
_cell.angle_alpha   90.00
_cell.angle_beta   90.00
_cell.angle_gamma   90.00
#
_symmetry.space_group_name_H-M   'P 1'
#
loop_
_entity.id
_entity.type
_entity.pdbx_description
1 polymer ?
#
loop_
_entity_poly.entity_id
_entity_poly.type
_entity_poly.pdbx_seq_one_letter_code
_entity_poly.pdbx_strand_id
1 'polypeptide(L)'
;MLLLLNFLKDSYFESACLYCDKYNNMIPVPFVLGFYVALVVNRWWEQFQSLPWPDQIALYLTAFCHGTHETPTRIRRTIMRYVNLSFCIALRSISSRARLRFPTEDHLISAGLVTTEELEAYRNIPKIGYTPYYAPLLWSVDMIVQARRDGHIKFDRAVEILNTEINSIRGLLGTIFSYDWVNLPLVYTQVAESLINPFGEDADDFEIEYIIERNLSVSIY
;
A
#
# COMPACT_ATOMS: atom_id res chain seq x y z
N MET A 1 -13.53 -32.88 -57.72
CA MET A 1 -12.51 -31.89 -57.29
C MET A 1 -12.86 -31.23 -55.96
N LEU A 2 -14.10 -30.79 -55.73
CA LEU A 2 -14.55 -30.21 -54.43
C LEU A 2 -14.54 -31.21 -53.24
N LEU A 3 -14.84 -32.49 -53.47
CA LEU A 3 -14.78 -33.54 -52.43
C LEU A 3 -13.33 -33.86 -51.97
N LEU A 4 -12.35 -33.77 -52.87
CA LEU A 4 -10.93 -33.99 -52.58
C LEU A 4 -10.33 -32.83 -51.76
N LEU A 5 -10.80 -31.60 -51.97
CA LEU A 5 -10.39 -30.42 -51.20
C LEU A 5 -10.91 -30.44 -49.75
N ASN A 6 -12.10 -30.99 -49.49
CA ASN A 6 -12.59 -31.23 -48.14
C ASN A 6 -11.84 -32.39 -47.46
N PHE A 7 -11.63 -33.50 -48.15
CA PHE A 7 -10.93 -34.66 -47.60
C PHE A 7 -9.45 -34.38 -47.27
N LEU A 8 -8.76 -33.58 -48.10
CA LEU A 8 -7.41 -33.11 -47.81
C LEU A 8 -7.43 -32.13 -46.61
N LYS A 9 -8.40 -31.22 -46.51
CA LYS A 9 -8.55 -30.37 -45.31
C LYS A 9 -8.75 -31.20 -44.04
N ASP A 10 -9.53 -32.27 -44.10
CA ASP A 10 -9.81 -33.15 -42.98
C ASP A 10 -8.55 -33.94 -42.55
N SER A 11 -7.77 -34.47 -43.50
CA SER A 11 -6.52 -35.20 -43.21
C SER A 11 -5.39 -34.31 -42.68
N TYR A 12 -5.27 -33.08 -43.19
CA TYR A 12 -4.33 -32.08 -42.64
C TYR A 12 -4.77 -31.60 -41.25
N PHE A 13 -6.06 -31.43 -41.02
CA PHE A 13 -6.61 -31.08 -39.71
C PHE A 13 -6.36 -32.21 -38.70
N GLU A 14 -6.58 -33.45 -39.08
CA GLU A 14 -6.30 -34.63 -38.24
C GLU A 14 -4.81 -34.74 -37.89
N SER A 15 -3.93 -34.50 -38.86
CA SER A 15 -2.48 -34.44 -38.64
C SER A 15 -2.09 -33.30 -37.69
N ALA A 16 -2.75 -32.15 -37.77
CA ALA A 16 -2.55 -31.02 -36.86
C ALA A 16 -3.04 -31.33 -35.43
N CYS A 17 -4.20 -31.97 -35.27
CA CYS A 17 -4.71 -32.41 -33.97
C CYS A 17 -3.76 -33.41 -33.30
N LEU A 18 -3.26 -34.41 -34.03
CA LEU A 18 -2.29 -35.39 -33.54
C LEU A 18 -0.96 -34.75 -33.17
N TYR A 19 -0.51 -33.75 -33.96
CA TYR A 19 0.66 -32.95 -33.63
C TYR A 19 0.45 -32.17 -32.33
N CYS A 20 -0.66 -31.45 -32.18
CA CYS A 20 -0.98 -30.71 -30.96
C CYS A 20 -1.08 -31.61 -29.72
N ASP A 21 -1.74 -32.77 -29.82
CA ASP A 21 -1.90 -33.72 -28.72
C ASP A 21 -0.54 -34.26 -28.22
N LYS A 22 0.38 -34.54 -29.16
CA LYS A 22 1.74 -34.97 -28.85
C LYS A 22 2.51 -33.96 -27.98
N TYR A 23 2.27 -32.67 -28.17
CA TYR A 23 2.98 -31.61 -27.45
C TYR A 23 2.22 -31.05 -26.25
N ASN A 24 0.92 -31.35 -26.12
CA ASN A 24 0.07 -30.86 -25.04
C ASN A 24 0.59 -31.25 -23.64
N ASN A 25 1.29 -32.39 -23.53
CA ASN A 25 1.85 -32.88 -22.27
C ASN A 25 3.38 -32.69 -22.13
N MET A 26 4.03 -31.97 -23.06
CA MET A 26 5.50 -31.84 -23.07
C MET A 26 6.03 -30.96 -21.92
N ILE A 27 5.22 -30.01 -21.45
CA ILE A 27 5.51 -29.19 -20.27
C ILE A 27 4.37 -29.42 -19.28
N PRO A 28 4.65 -29.79 -18.01
CA PRO A 28 3.62 -29.90 -16.98
C PRO A 28 3.16 -28.49 -16.59
N VAL A 29 2.30 -27.89 -17.41
CA VAL A 29 1.69 -26.57 -17.15
C VAL A 29 1.14 -26.44 -15.71
N PRO A 30 0.46 -27.46 -15.13
CA PRO A 30 -0.02 -27.37 -13.75
C PRO A 30 1.09 -27.18 -12.72
N PHE A 31 2.29 -27.71 -12.96
CA PHE A 31 3.42 -27.60 -12.04
C PHE A 31 4.02 -26.19 -12.04
N VAL A 32 4.25 -25.63 -13.23
CA VAL A 32 4.74 -24.25 -13.39
C VAL A 32 3.71 -23.25 -12.86
N LEU A 33 2.43 -23.48 -13.16
CA LEU A 33 1.33 -22.68 -12.64
C LEU A 33 1.24 -22.75 -11.12
N GLY A 34 1.42 -23.92 -10.51
CA GLY A 34 1.41 -24.09 -9.06
C GLY A 34 2.46 -23.24 -8.35
N PHE A 35 3.71 -23.23 -8.83
CA PHE A 35 4.75 -22.36 -8.26
C PHE A 35 4.47 -20.88 -8.46
N TYR A 36 3.99 -20.51 -9.65
CA TYR A 36 3.67 -19.14 -9.97
C TYR A 36 2.54 -18.61 -9.06
N VAL A 37 1.43 -19.35 -8.97
CA VAL A 37 0.31 -19.00 -8.08
C VAL A 37 0.77 -18.94 -6.63
N ALA A 38 1.59 -19.88 -6.16
CA ALA A 38 2.13 -19.83 -4.80
C ALA A 38 2.96 -18.58 -4.54
N LEU A 39 3.83 -18.18 -5.49
CA LEU A 39 4.63 -16.95 -5.38
C LEU A 39 3.74 -15.70 -5.34
N VAL A 40 2.74 -15.64 -6.22
CA VAL A 40 1.81 -14.52 -6.32
C VAL A 40 0.97 -14.39 -5.04
N VAL A 41 0.39 -15.49 -4.55
CA VAL A 41 -0.40 -15.51 -3.31
C VAL A 41 0.44 -15.10 -2.10
N ASN A 42 1.70 -15.56 -2.02
CA ASN A 42 2.60 -15.13 -0.95
C ASN A 42 2.86 -13.62 -1.00
N ARG A 43 3.18 -13.06 -2.17
CA ARG A 43 3.37 -11.61 -2.32
C ARG A 43 2.10 -10.81 -2.03
N TRP A 44 0.95 -11.31 -2.47
CA TRP A 44 -0.35 -10.72 -2.17
C TRP A 44 -0.57 -10.64 -0.65
N TRP A 45 -0.33 -11.75 0.06
CA TRP A 45 -0.51 -11.81 1.50
C TRP A 45 0.50 -10.93 2.26
N GLU A 46 1.77 -10.92 1.85
CA GLU A 46 2.79 -10.04 2.44
C GLU A 46 2.45 -8.56 2.26
N GLN A 47 1.91 -8.17 1.09
CA GLN A 47 1.42 -6.80 0.86
C GLN A 47 0.24 -6.45 1.77
N PHE A 48 -0.72 -7.37 1.93
CA PHE A 48 -1.83 -7.19 2.87
C PHE A 48 -1.35 -6.99 4.31
N GLN A 49 -0.46 -7.86 4.78
CA GLN A 49 0.12 -7.78 6.11
C GLN A 49 0.98 -6.53 6.33
N SER A 50 1.48 -5.93 5.24
CA SER A 50 2.27 -4.71 5.30
C SER A 50 1.42 -3.43 5.36
N LEU A 51 0.08 -3.52 5.29
CA LEU A 51 -0.78 -2.35 5.47
C LEU A 51 -0.73 -1.87 6.94
N PRO A 52 -0.22 -0.67 7.22
CA PRO A 52 -0.13 -0.19 8.60
C PRO A 52 -1.50 0.18 9.16
N TRP A 53 -1.71 -0.19 10.42
CA TRP A 53 -2.88 0.15 11.21
C TRP A 53 -2.48 1.15 12.30
N PRO A 54 -3.17 2.30 12.45
CA PRO A 54 -2.75 3.37 13.33
C PRO A 54 -3.16 3.14 14.81
N ASP A 55 -3.79 2.02 15.13
CA ASP A 55 -4.33 1.68 16.45
C ASP A 55 -3.26 1.69 17.53
N GLN A 56 -2.10 1.07 17.25
CA GLN A 56 -1.04 0.94 18.23
C GLN A 56 -0.45 2.29 18.61
N ILE A 57 -0.20 3.16 17.63
CA ILE A 57 0.25 4.53 17.90
C ILE A 57 -0.81 5.36 18.63
N ALA A 58 -2.10 5.20 18.28
CA ALA A 58 -3.20 5.89 18.97
C ALA A 58 -3.28 5.51 20.46
N LEU A 59 -3.12 4.21 20.77
CA LEU A 59 -3.09 3.69 22.13
C LEU A 59 -1.91 4.28 22.91
N TYR A 60 -0.71 4.30 22.33
CA TYR A 60 0.47 4.87 22.99
C TYR A 60 0.35 6.39 23.19
N LEU A 61 -0.17 7.13 22.23
CA LEU A 61 -0.40 8.57 22.37
C LEU A 61 -1.38 8.89 23.49
N THR A 62 -2.45 8.11 23.60
CA THR A 62 -3.44 8.25 24.68
C THR A 62 -2.83 7.94 26.04
N ALA A 63 -1.98 6.91 26.12
CA ALA A 63 -1.30 6.53 27.36
C ALA A 63 -0.25 7.55 27.81
N PHE A 64 0.56 8.07 26.89
CA PHE A 64 1.75 8.87 27.21
C PHE A 64 1.54 10.38 27.13
N CYS A 65 0.63 10.85 26.28
CA CYS A 65 0.22 12.25 26.17
C CYS A 65 -1.20 12.41 26.73
N HIS A 66 -1.36 12.07 28.01
CA HIS A 66 -2.65 12.11 28.70
C HIS A 66 -3.11 13.54 28.99
N GLY A 67 -4.42 13.70 29.19
CA GLY A 67 -5.06 14.97 29.50
C GLY A 67 -6.19 15.32 28.54
N THR A 68 -7.27 15.83 29.09
CA THR A 68 -8.46 16.31 28.37
C THR A 68 -8.37 17.79 28.00
N HIS A 69 -7.29 18.46 28.40
CA HIS A 69 -7.03 19.83 28.01
C HIS A 69 -6.82 19.93 26.49
N GLU A 70 -7.03 21.15 25.98
CA GLU A 70 -6.94 21.44 24.54
C GLU A 70 -5.56 21.07 23.96
N THR A 71 -4.47 21.37 24.67
CA THR A 71 -3.11 21.17 24.17
C THR A 71 -2.73 19.68 23.98
N PRO A 72 -2.83 18.79 24.99
CA PRO A 72 -2.55 17.36 24.77
C PRO A 72 -3.44 16.74 23.70
N THR A 73 -4.72 17.13 23.66
CA THR A 73 -5.66 16.66 22.63
C THR A 73 -5.24 17.09 21.24
N ARG A 74 -4.80 18.34 21.07
CA ARG A 74 -4.26 18.85 19.81
C ARG A 74 -2.98 18.12 19.40
N ILE A 75 -2.07 17.83 20.33
CA ILE A 75 -0.84 17.07 20.06
C ILE A 75 -1.20 15.68 19.52
N ARG A 76 -2.05 14.92 20.22
CA ARG A 76 -2.47 13.58 19.78
C ARG A 76 -3.10 13.61 18.39
N ARG A 77 -4.06 14.51 18.15
CA ARG A 77 -4.75 14.66 16.86
C ARG A 77 -3.79 15.03 15.72
N THR A 78 -2.85 15.94 15.96
CA THR A 78 -1.86 16.33 14.93
C THR A 78 -0.93 15.17 14.58
N ILE A 79 -0.45 14.42 15.57
CA ILE A 79 0.41 13.25 15.31
C ILE A 79 -0.36 12.19 14.52
N MET A 80 -1.60 11.87 14.92
CA MET A 80 -2.44 10.91 14.20
C MET A 80 -2.77 11.36 12.77
N ARG A 81 -3.00 12.67 12.59
CA ARG A 81 -3.20 13.26 11.26
C ARG A 81 -1.96 13.12 10.38
N TYR A 82 -0.76 13.32 10.92
CA TYR A 82 0.48 13.10 10.18
C TYR A 82 0.71 11.63 9.80
N VAL A 83 0.41 10.68 10.70
CA VAL A 83 0.46 9.24 10.40
C VAL A 83 -0.49 8.91 9.24
N ASN A 84 -1.73 9.39 9.30
CA ASN A 84 -2.73 9.18 8.25
C ASN A 84 -2.38 9.90 6.93
N LEU A 85 -1.78 11.10 7.01
CA LEU A 85 -1.31 11.82 5.84
C LEU A 85 -0.20 11.05 5.11
N SER A 86 0.77 10.50 5.85
CA SER A 86 1.81 9.63 5.30
C SER A 86 1.20 8.40 4.61
N PHE A 87 0.26 7.74 5.27
CA PHE A 87 -0.48 6.60 4.73
C PHE A 87 -1.21 6.96 3.42
N CYS A 88 -1.94 8.07 3.38
CA CYS A 88 -2.67 8.50 2.17
C CYS A 88 -1.73 8.88 1.03
N ILE A 89 -0.62 9.58 1.32
CA ILE A 89 0.40 9.93 0.31
C ILE A 89 1.03 8.67 -0.27
N ALA A 90 1.33 7.69 0.58
CA ALA A 90 1.87 6.40 0.16
C ALA A 90 0.88 5.66 -0.76
N LEU A 91 -0.34 5.43 -0.27
CA LEU A 91 -1.37 4.70 -1.00
C LEU A 91 -1.76 5.37 -2.32
N ARG A 92 -1.83 6.70 -2.38
CA ARG A 92 -2.10 7.43 -3.63
C ARG A 92 -1.08 7.15 -4.73
N SER A 93 0.17 6.84 -4.34
CA SER A 93 1.25 6.52 -5.28
C SER A 93 1.11 5.12 -5.89
N ILE A 94 0.50 4.17 -5.18
CA ILE A 94 0.45 2.75 -5.56
C ILE A 94 -0.94 2.23 -5.93
N SER A 95 -2.02 2.82 -5.38
CA SER A 95 -3.40 2.37 -5.56
C SER A 95 -4.20 3.31 -6.44
N SER A 96 -4.89 2.75 -7.44
CA SER A 96 -5.78 3.52 -8.32
C SER A 96 -6.98 4.06 -7.55
N ARG A 97 -7.61 3.25 -6.68
CA ARG A 97 -8.71 3.68 -5.81
C ARG A 97 -8.33 4.86 -4.92
N ALA A 98 -7.16 4.80 -4.26
CA ALA A 98 -6.67 5.93 -3.46
C ALA A 98 -6.42 7.19 -4.31
N ARG A 99 -5.97 7.01 -5.57
CA ARG A 99 -5.76 8.11 -6.52
C ARG A 99 -7.06 8.70 -7.05
N LEU A 100 -8.11 7.91 -7.22
CA LEU A 100 -9.45 8.40 -7.57
C LEU A 100 -10.06 9.20 -6.42
N ARG A 101 -9.85 8.76 -5.17
CA ARG A 101 -10.30 9.50 -3.98
C ARG A 101 -9.54 10.80 -3.76
N PHE A 102 -8.23 10.80 -3.99
CA PHE A 102 -7.39 11.99 -3.86
C PHE A 102 -6.64 12.26 -5.18
N PRO A 103 -7.30 12.81 -6.23
CA PRO A 103 -6.67 13.01 -7.53
C PRO A 103 -5.52 14.00 -7.54
N THR A 104 -5.53 14.99 -6.65
CA THR A 104 -4.45 15.98 -6.47
C THR A 104 -4.06 16.09 -5.01
N GLU A 105 -2.88 16.66 -4.74
CA GLU A 105 -2.46 16.96 -3.37
C GLU A 105 -3.43 17.94 -2.67
N ASP A 106 -4.12 18.83 -3.39
CA ASP A 106 -5.11 19.75 -2.81
C ASP A 106 -6.37 19.05 -2.30
N HIS A 107 -6.68 17.84 -2.79
CA HIS A 107 -7.74 17.02 -2.22
C HIS A 107 -7.39 16.54 -0.81
N LEU A 108 -6.10 16.45 -0.46
CA LEU A 108 -5.66 16.14 0.92
C LEU A 108 -5.98 17.30 1.87
N ILE A 109 -5.91 18.55 1.39
CA ILE A 109 -6.37 19.73 2.15
C ILE A 109 -7.87 19.67 2.33
N SER A 110 -8.61 19.44 1.23
CA SER A 110 -10.08 19.37 1.26
C SER A 110 -10.59 18.28 2.19
N ALA A 111 -9.84 17.18 2.35
CA ALA A 111 -10.12 16.10 3.28
C ALA A 111 -9.68 16.39 4.73
N GLY A 112 -9.06 17.55 5.00
CA GLY A 112 -8.59 17.92 6.34
C GLY A 112 -7.36 17.14 6.82
N LEU A 113 -6.63 16.47 5.92
CA LEU A 113 -5.44 15.68 6.27
C LEU A 113 -4.18 16.53 6.40
N VAL A 114 -4.13 17.67 5.72
CA VAL A 114 -2.96 18.56 5.68
C VAL A 114 -3.43 20.02 5.62
N THR A 115 -2.72 20.93 6.30
CA THR A 115 -3.00 22.37 6.13
C THR A 115 -2.34 22.90 4.86
N THR A 116 -2.71 24.11 4.47
CA THR A 116 -2.09 24.81 3.33
C THR A 116 -0.59 24.99 3.52
N GLU A 117 -0.17 25.39 4.72
CA GLU A 117 1.24 25.66 5.05
C GLU A 117 2.06 24.37 5.07
N GLU A 118 1.49 23.31 5.62
CA GLU A 118 2.12 21.99 5.66
C GLU A 118 2.26 21.40 4.26
N LEU A 119 1.28 21.61 3.38
CA LEU A 119 1.38 21.13 2.00
C LEU A 119 2.42 21.92 1.20
N GLU A 120 2.54 23.23 1.42
CA GLU A 120 3.62 24.02 0.84
C GLU A 120 5.00 23.54 1.33
N ALA A 121 5.14 23.28 2.63
CA ALA A 121 6.36 22.69 3.18
C ALA A 121 6.68 21.32 2.56
N TYR A 122 5.66 20.47 2.37
CA TYR A 122 5.79 19.18 1.69
C TYR A 122 6.28 19.32 0.25
N ARG A 123 5.70 20.26 -0.51
CA ARG A 123 6.05 20.51 -1.92
C ARG A 123 7.49 20.99 -2.10
N ASN A 124 8.04 21.67 -1.10
CA ASN A 124 9.43 22.12 -1.09
C ASN A 124 10.45 21.00 -0.84
N ILE A 125 10.00 19.79 -0.48
CA ILE A 125 10.89 18.65 -0.27
C ILE A 125 11.41 18.16 -1.63
N PRO A 126 12.73 18.04 -1.83
CA PRO A 126 13.30 17.52 -3.06
C PRO A 126 12.79 16.10 -3.35
N LYS A 127 12.15 15.89 -4.50
CA LYS A 127 11.66 14.58 -4.94
C LYS A 127 12.79 13.81 -5.60
N ILE A 128 13.50 12.97 -4.84
CA ILE A 128 14.62 12.15 -5.33
C ILE A 128 14.09 10.78 -5.74
N GLY A 129 13.46 10.70 -6.92
CA GLY A 129 13.07 9.43 -7.55
C GLY A 129 11.84 8.71 -6.96
N TYR A 130 11.27 9.16 -5.84
CA TYR A 130 10.05 8.60 -5.26
C TYR A 130 9.25 9.65 -4.46
N THR A 131 7.99 9.35 -4.20
CA THR A 131 7.09 10.19 -3.39
C THR A 131 7.58 10.22 -1.93
N PRO A 132 7.83 11.41 -1.32
CA PRO A 132 8.36 11.50 0.04
C PRO A 132 7.27 11.24 1.11
N TYR A 133 6.66 10.05 1.12
CA TYR A 133 5.63 9.65 2.09
C TYR A 133 6.13 9.69 3.53
N TYR A 134 7.45 9.58 3.76
CA TYR A 134 8.05 9.62 5.09
C TYR A 134 8.00 11.01 5.73
N ALA A 135 7.77 12.09 4.98
CA ALA A 135 7.89 13.45 5.48
C ALA A 135 6.91 13.77 6.64
N PRO A 136 5.60 13.44 6.56
CA PRO A 136 4.69 13.61 7.70
C PRO A 136 5.11 12.79 8.94
N LEU A 137 5.69 11.60 8.75
CA LEU A 137 6.19 10.80 9.86
C LEU A 137 7.35 11.50 10.57
N LEU A 138 8.22 12.20 9.85
CA LEU A 138 9.28 13.01 10.46
C LEU A 138 8.69 14.16 11.29
N TRP A 139 7.68 14.88 10.77
CA TRP A 139 7.00 15.92 11.54
C TRP A 139 6.32 15.39 12.80
N SER A 140 5.84 14.14 12.76
CA SER A 140 5.28 13.48 13.95
C SER A 140 6.33 13.21 15.02
N VAL A 141 7.55 12.82 14.62
CA VAL A 141 8.70 12.65 15.53
C VAL A 141 9.09 14.00 16.15
N ASP A 142 9.16 15.06 15.36
CA ASP A 142 9.47 16.41 15.85
C ASP A 142 8.43 16.90 16.87
N MET A 143 7.14 16.65 16.59
CA MET A 143 6.04 16.94 17.52
C MET A 143 6.16 16.16 18.84
N ILE A 144 6.57 14.89 18.81
CA ILE A 144 6.77 14.08 20.02
C ILE A 144 7.93 14.63 20.84
N VAL A 145 9.05 15.00 20.20
CA VAL A 145 10.20 15.60 20.86
C VAL A 145 9.82 16.94 21.50
N GLN A 146 9.04 17.76 20.81
CA GLN A 146 8.56 19.02 21.35
C GLN A 146 7.60 18.82 22.53
N ALA A 147 6.65 17.89 22.41
CA ALA A 147 5.74 17.54 23.50
C ALA A 147 6.47 17.01 24.75
N ARG A 148 7.62 16.35 24.58
CA ARG A 148 8.50 15.95 25.69
C ARG A 148 9.18 17.15 26.36
N ARG A 149 9.69 18.10 25.56
CA ARG A 149 10.32 19.33 26.06
C ARG A 149 9.33 20.20 26.83
N ASP A 150 8.10 20.29 26.34
CA ASP A 150 7.01 21.06 26.94
C ASP A 150 6.37 20.35 28.14
N GLY A 151 6.83 19.14 28.50
CA GLY A 151 6.37 18.39 29.65
C GLY A 151 5.03 17.67 29.49
N HIS A 152 4.46 17.67 28.28
CA HIS A 152 3.24 16.92 27.95
C HIS A 152 3.48 15.41 27.89
N ILE A 153 4.69 15.00 27.52
CA ILE A 153 5.18 13.61 27.67
C ILE A 153 6.15 13.59 28.84
N LYS A 154 5.92 12.72 29.82
CA LYS A 154 6.60 12.79 31.12
C LYS A 154 7.98 12.15 31.16
N PHE A 155 8.24 11.13 30.36
CA PHE A 155 9.46 10.32 30.47
C PHE A 155 10.01 9.93 29.09
N ASP A 156 11.34 9.79 29.00
CA ASP A 156 12.04 9.58 27.73
C ASP A 156 11.70 8.22 27.10
N ARG A 157 11.40 7.22 27.92
CA ARG A 157 10.96 5.90 27.45
C ARG A 157 9.66 5.98 26.62
N ALA A 158 8.76 6.93 26.89
CA ALA A 158 7.56 7.11 26.07
C ALA A 158 7.91 7.64 24.68
N VAL A 159 8.86 8.57 24.58
CA VAL A 159 9.35 9.11 23.31
C VAL A 159 9.94 7.98 22.47
N GLU A 160 10.76 7.12 23.09
CA GLU A 160 11.32 5.95 22.41
C GLU A 160 10.24 5.01 21.87
N ILE A 161 9.25 4.64 22.69
CA ILE A 161 8.16 3.75 22.28
C ILE A 161 7.35 4.35 21.12
N LEU A 162 6.99 5.64 21.18
CA LEU A 162 6.26 6.32 20.12
C LEU A 162 7.08 6.37 18.81
N ASN A 163 8.37 6.67 18.91
CA ASN A 163 9.24 6.74 17.74
C ASN A 163 9.51 5.35 17.14
N THR A 164 9.60 4.30 17.95
CA THR A 164 9.69 2.92 17.46
C THR A 164 8.45 2.56 16.65
N GLU A 165 7.26 2.94 17.15
CA GLU A 165 6.01 2.68 16.43
C GLU A 165 5.91 3.46 15.11
N ILE A 166 6.28 4.74 15.10
CA ILE A 166 6.33 5.53 13.86
C ILE A 166 7.31 4.92 12.85
N ASN A 167 8.46 4.44 13.31
CA ASN A 167 9.43 3.76 12.43
C ASN A 167 8.89 2.42 11.91
N SER A 168 8.12 1.68 12.71
CA SER A 168 7.42 0.47 12.28
C SER A 168 6.47 0.78 11.13
N ILE A 169 5.60 1.78 11.29
CA ILE A 169 4.67 2.24 10.26
C ILE A 169 5.42 2.68 9.00
N ARG A 170 6.53 3.42 9.15
CA ARG A 170 7.38 3.81 8.02
C ARG A 170 7.95 2.60 7.28
N GLY A 171 8.38 1.58 8.01
CA GLY A 171 8.90 0.33 7.47
C GLY A 171 7.83 -0.41 6.66
N LEU A 172 6.64 -0.58 7.23
CA LEU A 172 5.47 -1.19 6.58
C LEU A 172 5.11 -0.49 5.26
N LEU A 173 5.03 0.85 5.27
CA LEU A 173 4.81 1.64 4.05
C LEU A 173 5.93 1.45 3.02
N GLY A 174 7.19 1.43 3.47
CA GLY A 174 8.34 1.20 2.60
C GLY A 174 8.32 -0.19 1.96
N THR A 175 7.89 -1.21 2.69
CA THR A 175 7.69 -2.56 2.17
C THR A 175 6.68 -2.56 1.04
N ILE A 176 5.51 -1.93 1.23
CA ILE A 176 4.50 -1.84 0.16
C ILE A 176 5.05 -1.11 -1.08
N PHE A 177 5.74 0.01 -0.90
CA PHE A 177 6.41 0.71 -2.01
C PHE A 177 7.43 -0.16 -2.74
N SER A 178 8.11 -1.06 -2.01
CA SER A 178 9.10 -1.96 -2.61
C SER A 178 8.44 -3.02 -3.49
N TYR A 179 7.23 -3.48 -3.14
CA TYR A 179 6.44 -4.39 -3.98
C TYR A 179 5.93 -3.71 -5.26
N ASP A 180 5.48 -2.46 -5.18
CA ASP A 180 5.07 -1.67 -6.35
C ASP A 180 6.25 -1.39 -7.30
N TRP A 181 7.41 -1.05 -6.73
CA TRP A 181 8.61 -0.78 -7.52
C TRP A 181 9.21 -2.04 -8.16
N VAL A 182 9.24 -3.16 -7.42
CA VAL A 182 9.80 -4.44 -7.88
C VAL A 182 8.69 -5.43 -8.15
N ASN A 183 8.14 -5.34 -9.35
CA ASN A 183 7.15 -6.28 -9.87
C ASN A 183 7.75 -7.66 -10.16
N LEU A 184 6.88 -8.67 -10.28
CA LEU A 184 7.28 -10.01 -10.71
C LEU A 184 7.99 -9.94 -12.08
N PRO A 185 9.09 -10.68 -12.30
CA PRO A 185 9.75 -10.69 -13.60
C PRO A 185 8.77 -11.06 -14.71
N LEU A 186 8.78 -10.30 -15.81
CA LEU A 186 7.88 -10.46 -16.96
C LEU A 186 7.82 -11.88 -17.55
N VAL A 187 8.90 -12.65 -17.36
CA VAL A 187 8.98 -14.06 -17.78
C VAL A 187 7.96 -14.94 -17.03
N TYR A 188 7.59 -14.58 -15.81
CA TYR A 188 6.62 -15.31 -14.99
C TYR A 188 5.18 -14.80 -15.15
N THR A 189 4.97 -13.54 -15.55
CA THR A 189 3.65 -12.88 -15.51
C THR A 189 2.72 -13.19 -16.68
N GLN A 190 3.17 -13.93 -17.70
CA GLN A 190 2.35 -14.28 -18.87
C GLN A 190 1.18 -15.24 -18.54
N VAL A 191 0.94 -15.60 -17.27
CA VAL A 191 0.05 -16.71 -16.89
C VAL A 191 -1.03 -16.35 -15.83
N ALA A 192 -1.00 -15.21 -15.13
CA ALA A 192 -2.18 -14.73 -14.39
C ALA A 192 -2.13 -13.22 -14.13
N GLU A 193 -3.09 -12.48 -14.66
CA GLU A 193 -3.10 -11.00 -14.57
C GLU A 193 -3.73 -10.48 -13.27
N SER A 194 -4.73 -11.18 -12.72
CA SER A 194 -5.63 -10.64 -11.67
C SER A 194 -5.06 -10.57 -10.25
N LEU A 195 -3.93 -11.22 -9.96
CA LEU A 195 -3.35 -11.25 -8.60
C LEU A 195 -2.01 -10.51 -8.50
N ILE A 196 -1.52 -9.95 -9.62
CA ILE A 196 -0.20 -9.29 -9.67
C ILE A 196 -0.23 -7.96 -8.90
N ASN A 197 -1.34 -7.23 -8.97
CA ASN A 197 -1.47 -5.92 -8.35
C ASN A 197 -2.77 -5.83 -7.51
N PRO A 198 -2.71 -6.10 -6.19
CA PRO A 198 -3.88 -6.06 -5.32
C PRO A 198 -4.38 -4.64 -4.98
N PHE A 199 -3.75 -3.60 -5.51
CA PHE A 199 -4.08 -2.20 -5.24
C PHE A 199 -4.94 -1.54 -6.34
N GLY A 200 -5.45 -2.34 -7.27
CA GLY A 200 -6.27 -1.92 -8.40
C GLY A 200 -7.75 -1.73 -8.07
N GLU A 201 -8.58 -2.02 -9.08
CA GLU A 201 -10.05 -1.87 -9.06
C GLU A 201 -10.80 -3.20 -9.22
N ASP A 202 -10.09 -4.33 -9.24
CA ASP A 202 -10.71 -5.64 -9.39
C ASP A 202 -11.52 -6.02 -8.14
N ALA A 203 -12.37 -7.03 -8.27
CA ALA A 203 -13.28 -7.47 -7.21
C ALA A 203 -12.54 -8.13 -6.02
N ASP A 204 -11.37 -8.72 -6.29
CA ASP A 204 -10.54 -9.42 -5.28
C ASP A 204 -9.38 -8.55 -4.76
N ASP A 205 -9.29 -7.30 -5.20
CA ASP A 205 -8.31 -6.32 -4.74
C ASP A 205 -8.62 -5.84 -3.32
N PHE A 206 -7.63 -5.23 -2.66
CA PHE A 206 -7.82 -4.67 -1.33
C PHE A 206 -8.81 -3.51 -1.35
N GLU A 207 -9.68 -3.49 -0.34
CA GLU A 207 -10.64 -2.41 -0.07
C GLU A 207 -9.94 -1.19 0.53
N ILE A 208 -9.04 -0.57 -0.25
CA ILE A 208 -8.19 0.53 0.18
C ILE A 208 -8.99 1.74 0.65
N GLU A 209 -10.12 2.01 0.00
CA GLU A 209 -11.00 3.11 0.38
C GLU A 209 -11.55 2.91 1.80
N TYR A 210 -12.08 1.73 2.09
CA TYR A 210 -12.56 1.37 3.44
C TYR A 210 -11.46 1.49 4.50
N ILE A 211 -10.25 1.00 4.19
CA ILE A 211 -9.12 1.05 5.15
C ILE A 211 -8.74 2.51 5.45
N ILE A 212 -8.72 3.39 4.44
CA ILE A 212 -8.48 4.82 4.64
C ILE A 212 -9.55 5.38 5.60
N GLU A 213 -10.85 5.18 5.34
CA GLU A 213 -11.92 5.73 6.18
C GLU A 213 -11.85 5.24 7.61
N ARG A 214 -11.63 3.94 7.77
CA ARG A 214 -11.46 3.31 9.06
C ARG A 214 -10.30 3.97 9.81
N ASN A 215 -9.13 4.11 9.18
CA ASN A 215 -7.96 4.72 9.80
C ASN A 215 -8.17 6.21 10.13
N LEU A 216 -8.91 6.95 9.29
CA LEU A 216 -9.28 8.34 9.60
C LEU A 216 -10.23 8.41 10.80
N SER A 217 -11.20 7.50 10.89
CA SER A 217 -12.17 7.47 11.99
C SER A 217 -11.53 7.16 13.35
N VAL A 218 -10.57 6.23 13.39
CA VAL A 218 -9.84 5.86 14.62
C VAL A 218 -9.03 7.04 15.15
N SER A 219 -8.46 7.85 14.25
CA SER A 219 -7.63 9.01 14.60
C SER A 219 -8.38 10.22 15.18
N ILE A 220 -9.72 10.20 15.17
CA ILE A 220 -10.54 11.27 15.74
C ILE A 220 -10.72 11.10 17.25
N TYR A 221 -10.60 9.86 17.75
CA TYR A 221 -10.69 9.48 19.15
C TYR A 221 -9.35 9.68 19.89
#